data_AF-A0A8R7V4J9-F1
#
_entry.id   AF-A0A8R7V4J9-F1
#
_cell.length_a   1.000
_cell.length_b   1.000
_cell.length_c   1.000
_cell.angle_alpha   90.00
_cell.angle_beta   90.00
_cell.angle_gamma   90.00
#
_symmetry.space_group_name_H-M   'P 1'
#
loop_
_entity.id
_entity.type
_entity.pdbx_description
1 polymer ?
#
loop_
_entity_poly.entity_id
_entity_poly.type
_entity_poly.pdbx_seq_one_letter_code
_entity_poly.pdbx_strand_id
1 'polypeptide(L)'
;MRRSSKKSSSSSAAAGEEQVNEKQNRKRKGVSTNLTSRKAQRVPTKAVSKEIERIDQLFYTYADGSSSMIDPEGIETLCSHLEVPHTDVRILMLAWKMGCEKQGYFTLDEWRTGMKALRADSISKLKKAFPELVQEVTRSSNFQDFYPYAFRYCLTEDKKKCIEIPVACELLNLVLSLQFRPQVEKLINYLKHQNEYKVINMDQWMGFLRFCNEVMI
;
A
#
# COMPACT_ATOMS: atom_id res chain seq x y z
N MET A 1 -52.71 1.27 15.19
CA MET A 1 -53.50 2.51 15.36
C MET A 1 -52.71 3.41 16.30
N ARG A 2 -52.09 4.50 15.81
CA ARG A 2 -52.55 5.92 15.93
C ARG A 2 -52.80 6.29 17.40
N ARG A 3 -52.13 7.26 18.04
CA ARG A 3 -51.72 8.59 17.58
C ARG A 3 -50.71 9.23 18.57
N SER A 4 -49.83 10.06 18.01
CA SER A 4 -48.85 10.93 18.64
C SER A 4 -49.44 12.22 19.24
N SER A 5 -48.55 12.93 19.96
CA SER A 5 -48.45 14.41 20.09
C SER A 5 -49.25 15.04 21.25
N LYS A 6 -48.76 16.03 22.02
CA LYS A 6 -47.95 17.20 21.63
C LYS A 6 -47.43 17.96 22.87
N LYS A 7 -46.13 18.32 22.84
CA LYS A 7 -45.47 19.60 23.23
C LYS A 7 -46.28 20.72 23.92
N SER A 8 -45.68 21.35 24.95
CA SER A 8 -45.04 22.70 24.94
C SER A 8 -45.39 23.65 26.10
N SER A 9 -44.48 24.62 26.29
CA SER A 9 -44.54 25.89 27.04
C SER A 9 -44.21 25.79 28.55
N SER A 10 -43.49 26.71 29.19
CA SER A 10 -42.77 27.93 28.80
C SER A 10 -42.18 28.54 30.09
N SER A 11 -41.02 29.19 30.04
CA SER A 11 -40.78 30.41 30.84
C SER A 11 -39.62 31.24 30.27
N SER A 12 -40.03 32.40 29.75
CA SER A 12 -39.32 33.68 29.57
C SER A 12 -38.76 34.19 30.93
N ALA A 13 -37.51 34.66 31.03
CA ALA A 13 -36.95 35.97 30.63
C ALA A 13 -37.35 37.17 31.53
N ALA A 14 -36.35 37.79 32.18
CA ALA A 14 -36.16 39.24 32.48
C ALA A 14 -34.90 39.36 33.39
N ALA A 15 -33.81 40.06 33.07
CA ALA A 15 -33.56 41.45 32.63
C ALA A 15 -33.30 42.43 33.80
N GLY A 16 -32.29 43.28 33.62
CA GLY A 16 -31.82 44.37 34.51
C GLY A 16 -30.28 44.49 34.41
N GLU A 17 -29.70 45.16 33.41
CA GLU A 17 -29.43 46.63 33.31
C GLU A 17 -28.39 47.12 34.34
N GLU A 18 -27.43 48.01 34.09
CA GLU A 18 -26.80 48.63 32.90
C GLU A 18 -25.66 49.55 33.45
N GLN A 19 -24.94 50.20 32.54
CA GLN A 19 -24.07 51.40 32.65
C GLN A 19 -22.57 51.15 32.39
N VAL A 20 -22.05 51.39 31.18
CA VAL A 20 -21.89 52.64 30.39
C VAL A 20 -20.61 53.39 30.79
N ASN A 21 -19.66 53.49 29.85
CA ASN A 21 -19.05 54.80 29.56
C ASN A 21 -18.53 54.89 28.11
N GLU A 22 -18.76 56.07 27.56
CA GLU A 22 -18.69 56.49 26.16
C GLU A 22 -17.37 57.23 25.87
N LYS A 23 -16.86 57.18 24.63
CA LYS A 23 -16.40 58.38 23.90
C LYS A 23 -16.11 58.13 22.40
N GLN A 24 -16.66 59.06 21.63
CA GLN A 24 -16.74 59.30 20.16
C GLN A 24 -15.37 59.31 19.42
N ASN A 25 -15.25 59.16 18.10
CA ASN A 25 -15.85 59.98 17.03
C ASN A 25 -15.67 59.38 15.60
N ARG A 26 -16.51 59.85 14.67
CA ARG A 26 -16.84 59.44 13.29
C ARG A 26 -15.71 59.53 12.22
N LYS A 27 -15.69 58.60 11.24
CA LYS A 27 -16.15 58.78 9.83
C LYS A 27 -15.83 57.57 8.93
N ARG A 28 -16.82 57.19 8.10
CA ARG A 28 -16.88 56.07 7.14
C ARG A 28 -15.84 56.14 6.01
N LYS A 29 -15.26 54.99 5.64
CA LYS A 29 -15.04 54.55 4.24
C LYS A 29 -14.99 53.01 4.21
N GLY A 30 -15.79 52.43 3.31
CA GLY A 30 -16.11 51.01 3.29
C GLY A 30 -14.94 50.11 2.94
N VAL A 31 -14.93 48.91 3.54
CA VAL A 31 -14.16 47.77 3.06
C VAL A 31 -15.09 46.56 3.09
N SER A 32 -15.34 46.04 1.89
CA SER A 32 -16.12 44.82 1.66
C SER A 32 -15.39 43.63 2.27
N THR A 33 -15.99 43.03 3.30
CA THR A 33 -15.58 41.75 3.84
C THR A 33 -16.01 40.64 2.89
N ASN A 34 -15.05 39.90 2.33
CA ASN A 34 -15.30 38.54 1.85
C ASN A 34 -14.31 37.59 2.50
N LEU A 35 -14.83 36.80 3.45
CA LEU A 35 -14.28 35.49 3.77
C LEU A 35 -14.30 34.63 2.52
N THR A 36 -13.19 33.98 2.18
CA THR A 36 -13.22 32.62 1.60
C THR A 36 -11.89 31.94 1.89
N SER A 37 -11.97 30.79 2.56
CA SER A 37 -10.89 29.81 2.57
C SER A 37 -10.66 29.33 1.13
N ARG A 38 -9.42 29.36 0.67
CA ARG A 38 -9.01 28.68 -0.56
C ARG A 38 -7.93 27.67 -0.22
N LYS A 39 -8.32 26.40 -0.25
CA LYS A 39 -7.43 25.24 -0.30
C LYS A 39 -6.55 25.42 -1.53
N ALA A 40 -5.29 25.75 -1.34
CA ALA A 40 -4.35 26.00 -2.42
C ALA A 40 -4.05 24.68 -3.15
N GLN A 41 -4.60 24.53 -4.36
CA GLN A 41 -4.25 23.45 -5.27
C GLN A 41 -2.89 23.79 -5.88
N ARG A 42 -1.82 23.13 -5.42
CA ARG A 42 -0.45 23.31 -5.94
C ARG A 42 -0.40 22.80 -7.39
N VAL A 43 -0.13 23.70 -8.33
CA VAL A 43 0.23 23.35 -9.71
C VAL A 43 1.56 22.59 -9.68
N PRO A 44 1.69 21.43 -10.38
CA PRO A 44 2.95 20.70 -10.43
C PRO A 44 4.06 21.56 -11.04
N THR A 45 5.26 21.51 -10.46
CA THR A 45 6.43 22.19 -11.04
C THR A 45 6.90 21.48 -12.30
N LYS A 46 7.54 22.19 -13.24
CA LYS A 46 8.09 21.64 -14.50
C LYS A 46 9.08 20.47 -14.29
N ALA A 47 9.69 20.38 -13.10
CA ALA A 47 10.56 19.26 -12.75
C ALA A 47 9.77 17.97 -12.45
N VAL A 48 8.65 18.09 -11.72
CA VAL A 48 7.76 16.97 -11.38
C VAL A 48 7.09 16.41 -12.63
N SER A 49 6.69 17.27 -13.59
CA SER A 49 6.12 16.79 -14.85
C SER A 49 7.13 15.96 -15.66
N LYS A 50 8.37 16.42 -15.77
CA LYS A 50 9.45 15.69 -16.45
C LYS A 50 9.81 14.37 -15.78
N GLU A 51 9.71 14.29 -14.46
CA GLU A 51 9.94 13.03 -13.73
C GLU A 51 8.85 12.00 -14.03
N ILE A 52 7.58 12.42 -14.00
CA ILE A 52 6.45 11.56 -14.36
C ILE A 52 6.59 11.06 -15.80
N GLU A 53 6.94 11.93 -16.75
CA GLU A 53 7.19 11.54 -18.15
C GLU A 53 8.27 10.46 -18.27
N ARG A 54 9.36 10.54 -17.49
CA ARG A 54 10.42 9.52 -17.50
C ARG A 54 9.96 8.19 -16.88
N ILE A 55 9.18 8.25 -15.80
CA ILE A 55 8.58 7.06 -15.17
C ILE A 55 7.67 6.33 -16.17
N ASP A 56 6.85 7.09 -16.90
CA ASP A 56 5.92 6.55 -17.91
C ASP A 56 6.68 5.98 -19.11
N GLN A 57 7.70 6.69 -19.60
CA GLN A 57 8.55 6.18 -20.68
C GLN A 57 9.20 4.85 -20.30
N LEU A 58 9.70 4.73 -19.07
CA LEU A 58 10.25 3.48 -18.57
C LEU A 58 9.21 2.36 -18.51
N PHE A 59 7.98 2.65 -18.07
CA PHE A 59 6.88 1.68 -18.09
C PHE A 59 6.65 1.13 -19.50
N TYR A 60 6.55 2.01 -20.50
CA TYR A 60 6.30 1.62 -21.88
C TYR A 60 7.47 0.88 -22.56
N THR A 61 8.65 0.82 -21.93
CA THR A 61 9.72 -0.09 -22.41
C THR A 61 9.45 -1.56 -22.10
N TYR A 62 8.57 -1.84 -21.14
CA TYR A 62 8.22 -3.20 -20.70
C TYR A 62 6.76 -3.56 -20.91
N ALA A 63 5.90 -2.57 -21.13
CA ALA A 63 4.48 -2.80 -21.33
C ALA A 63 4.22 -3.44 -22.69
N ASP A 64 3.33 -4.44 -22.70
CA ASP A 64 2.80 -4.99 -23.94
C ASP A 64 1.85 -3.99 -24.61
N GLY A 65 2.01 -3.84 -25.93
CA GLY A 65 1.27 -2.88 -26.74
C GLY A 65 -0.23 -3.19 -26.83
N SER A 66 -0.63 -4.44 -26.58
CA SER A 66 -2.04 -4.86 -26.66
C SER A 66 -2.78 -4.71 -25.32
N SER A 67 -2.13 -5.09 -24.21
CA SER A 67 -2.71 -5.06 -22.86
C SER A 67 -2.52 -3.72 -22.15
N SER A 68 -1.58 -2.88 -22.61
CA SER A 68 -1.17 -1.64 -21.92
C SER A 68 -0.71 -1.87 -20.47
N MET A 69 -0.26 -3.09 -20.17
CA MET A 69 0.28 -3.52 -18.88
C MET A 69 1.66 -4.13 -19.11
N ILE A 70 2.50 -4.10 -18.09
CA ILE A 70 3.66 -4.98 -18.06
C ILE A 70 3.13 -6.37 -17.71
N ASP A 71 3.20 -7.29 -18.65
CA ASP A 71 2.78 -8.68 -18.52
C ASP A 71 3.94 -9.58 -18.05
N PRO A 72 3.78 -10.91 -17.92
CA PRO A 72 4.85 -11.78 -17.45
C PRO A 72 6.15 -11.64 -18.25
N GLU A 73 6.07 -11.53 -19.57
CA GLU A 73 7.20 -11.34 -20.48
C GLU A 73 7.90 -9.98 -20.24
N GLY A 74 7.12 -8.92 -20.04
CA GLY A 74 7.62 -7.62 -19.64
C GLY A 74 8.32 -7.64 -18.27
N ILE A 75 7.76 -8.37 -17.29
CA ILE A 75 8.38 -8.56 -15.97
C ILE A 75 9.69 -9.33 -16.08
N GLU A 76 9.76 -10.39 -16.88
CA GLU A 76 11.01 -11.12 -17.10
C GLU A 76 12.09 -10.22 -17.71
N THR A 77 11.72 -9.40 -18.70
CA THR A 77 12.64 -8.43 -19.32
C THR A 77 13.10 -7.36 -18.32
N LEU A 78 12.19 -6.85 -17.49
CA LEU A 78 12.51 -5.94 -16.39
C LEU A 78 13.49 -6.58 -15.40
N CYS A 79 13.23 -7.81 -14.97
CA CYS A 79 14.07 -8.55 -14.03
C CYS A 79 15.47 -8.82 -14.59
N SER A 80 15.56 -9.15 -15.88
CA SER A 80 16.83 -9.29 -16.61
C SER A 80 17.65 -7.99 -16.56
N HIS A 81 17.04 -6.85 -16.88
CA HIS A 81 17.72 -5.55 -16.77
C HIS A 81 18.08 -5.18 -15.33
N LEU A 82 17.28 -5.59 -14.36
CA LEU A 82 17.54 -5.43 -12.93
C LEU A 82 18.63 -6.38 -12.40
N GLU A 83 19.05 -7.37 -13.19
CA GLU A 83 19.99 -8.43 -12.80
C GLU A 83 19.52 -9.21 -11.57
N VAL A 84 18.22 -9.49 -11.52
CA VAL A 84 17.60 -10.29 -10.46
C VAL A 84 16.71 -11.37 -11.09
N PRO A 85 16.62 -12.57 -10.51
CA PRO A 85 15.63 -13.55 -10.93
C PRO A 85 14.19 -13.00 -10.78
N HIS A 86 13.27 -13.36 -11.67
CA HIS A 86 11.86 -12.99 -11.53
C HIS A 86 11.18 -13.63 -10.29
N THR A 87 11.80 -14.68 -9.73
CA THR A 87 11.41 -15.32 -8.46
C THR A 87 12.04 -14.69 -7.22
N ASP A 88 12.85 -13.64 -7.36
CA ASP A 88 13.51 -12.99 -6.24
C ASP A 88 12.52 -12.24 -5.34
N VAL A 89 12.70 -12.31 -4.02
CA VAL A 89 11.82 -11.65 -3.05
C VAL A 89 11.74 -10.15 -3.27
N ARG A 90 12.78 -9.53 -3.82
CA ARG A 90 12.78 -8.09 -4.15
C ARG A 90 11.74 -7.71 -5.18
N ILE A 91 11.38 -8.63 -6.09
CA ILE A 91 10.30 -8.40 -7.07
C ILE A 91 8.94 -8.43 -6.36
N LEU A 92 8.74 -9.33 -5.41
CA LEU A 92 7.54 -9.36 -4.56
C LEU A 92 7.45 -8.11 -3.66
N MET A 93 8.57 -7.66 -3.09
CA MET A 93 8.63 -6.41 -2.31
C MET A 93 8.34 -5.18 -3.19
N LEU A 94 8.77 -5.20 -4.46
CA LEU A 94 8.45 -4.14 -5.41
C LEU A 94 6.95 -4.12 -5.73
N ALA A 95 6.33 -5.28 -5.95
CA ALA A 95 4.89 -5.40 -6.14
C ALA A 95 4.11 -4.85 -4.93
N TRP A 96 4.55 -5.18 -3.71
CA TRP A 96 3.98 -4.60 -2.49
C TRP A 96 4.11 -3.08 -2.45
N LYS A 97 5.30 -2.54 -2.79
CA LYS A 97 5.54 -1.09 -2.83
C LYS A 97 4.67 -0.36 -3.85
N MET A 98 4.38 -1.02 -4.98
CA MET A 98 3.50 -0.53 -6.04
C MET A 98 2.01 -0.69 -5.68
N GLY A 99 1.69 -1.52 -4.69
CA GLY A 99 0.30 -1.86 -4.34
C GLY A 99 -0.35 -2.78 -5.37
N CYS A 100 0.42 -3.66 -6.00
CA CYS A 100 -0.09 -4.47 -7.11
C CYS A 100 -1.17 -5.45 -6.68
N GLU A 101 -2.27 -5.50 -7.43
CA GLU A 101 -3.40 -6.38 -7.14
C GLU A 101 -3.26 -7.76 -7.79
N LYS A 102 -2.71 -7.82 -9.01
CA LYS A 102 -2.62 -9.06 -9.80
C LYS A 102 -1.18 -9.54 -9.94
N GLN A 103 -0.89 -10.78 -9.56
CA GLN A 103 0.43 -11.37 -9.76
C GLN A 103 0.76 -11.52 -11.24
N GLY A 104 2.00 -11.14 -11.59
CA GLY A 104 2.51 -11.26 -12.96
C GLY A 104 2.09 -10.11 -13.87
N TYR A 105 1.43 -9.07 -13.34
CA TYR A 105 1.05 -7.90 -14.13
C TYR A 105 1.28 -6.62 -13.34
N PHE A 106 1.77 -5.57 -14.02
CA PHE A 106 1.82 -4.21 -13.48
C PHE A 106 1.05 -3.25 -14.38
N THR A 107 0.13 -2.51 -13.77
CA THR A 107 -0.55 -1.38 -14.42
C THR A 107 0.31 -0.11 -14.34
N LEU A 108 0.00 0.86 -15.20
CA LEU A 108 0.71 2.15 -15.20
C LEU A 108 0.57 2.90 -13.87
N ASP A 109 -0.59 2.81 -13.21
CA ASP A 109 -0.85 3.53 -11.97
C ASP A 109 -0.12 2.89 -10.77
N GLU A 110 -0.09 1.57 -10.68
CA GLU A 110 0.74 0.82 -9.72
C GLU A 110 2.23 1.15 -9.93
N TRP A 111 2.69 1.12 -11.18
CA TRP A 111 4.05 1.46 -11.55
C TRP A 111 4.44 2.87 -11.13
N ARG A 112 3.63 3.87 -11.49
CA ARG A 112 3.83 5.27 -11.08
C ARG A 112 3.88 5.41 -9.57
N THR A 113 3.02 4.70 -8.85
CA THR A 113 2.97 4.72 -7.39
C THR A 113 4.29 4.25 -6.79
N GLY A 114 4.77 3.07 -7.18
CA GLY A 114 6.02 2.54 -6.65
C GLY A 114 7.24 3.34 -7.10
N MET A 115 7.33 3.71 -8.39
CA MET A 115 8.47 4.47 -8.91
C MET A 115 8.61 5.84 -8.25
N LYS A 116 7.50 6.55 -8.00
CA LYS A 116 7.51 7.81 -7.23
C LYS A 116 7.94 7.58 -5.78
N ALA A 117 7.41 6.54 -5.13
CA ALA A 117 7.72 6.23 -3.74
C ALA A 117 9.21 5.86 -3.56
N LEU A 118 9.80 5.18 -4.54
CA LEU A 118 11.21 4.80 -4.59
C LEU A 118 12.12 5.89 -5.19
N ARG A 119 11.54 6.99 -5.71
CA ARG A 119 12.27 8.06 -6.43
C ARG A 119 13.12 7.51 -7.59
N ALA A 120 12.58 6.53 -8.29
CA ALA A 120 13.25 5.79 -9.35
C ALA A 120 12.56 6.00 -10.70
N ASP A 121 13.18 6.79 -11.57
CA ASP A 121 12.71 7.06 -12.95
C ASP A 121 13.59 6.37 -14.02
N SER A 122 14.43 5.42 -13.61
CA SER A 122 15.34 4.64 -14.47
C SER A 122 15.72 3.32 -13.80
N ILE A 123 16.13 2.33 -14.60
CA ILE A 123 16.62 1.03 -14.08
C ILE A 123 17.78 1.19 -13.10
N SER A 124 18.72 2.08 -13.38
CA SER A 124 19.86 2.32 -12.47
C SER A 124 19.40 2.81 -11.10
N LYS A 125 18.42 3.72 -11.04
CA LYS A 125 17.86 4.19 -9.77
C LYS A 125 17.03 3.12 -9.07
N LEU A 126 16.25 2.33 -9.82
CA LEU A 126 15.46 1.24 -9.26
C LEU A 126 16.37 0.16 -8.62
N LYS A 127 17.45 -0.25 -9.31
CA LYS A 127 18.47 -1.15 -8.73
C LYS A 127 19.03 -0.62 -7.41
N LYS A 128 19.36 0.68 -7.36
CA LYS A 128 19.91 1.33 -6.17
C LYS A 128 18.89 1.45 -5.03
N ALA A 129 17.60 1.43 -5.33
CA ALA A 129 16.54 1.51 -4.33
C ALA A 129 16.25 0.16 -3.64
N PHE A 130 16.65 -0.98 -4.22
CA PHE A 130 16.35 -2.29 -3.64
C PHE A 130 16.90 -2.53 -2.23
N PRO A 131 18.16 -2.17 -1.90
CA PRO A 131 18.65 -2.31 -0.53
C PRO A 131 17.80 -1.53 0.49
N GLU A 132 17.38 -0.31 0.14
CA GLU A 132 16.52 0.50 0.99
C GLU A 132 15.11 -0.10 1.10
N LEU A 133 14.56 -0.65 0.01
CA LEU A 133 13.27 -1.34 0.02
C LEU A 133 13.29 -2.59 0.91
N VAL A 134 14.36 -3.40 0.84
CA VAL A 134 14.51 -4.57 1.72
C VAL A 134 14.55 -4.13 3.19
N GLN A 135 15.30 -3.08 3.51
CA GLN A 135 15.32 -2.53 4.86
C GLN A 135 13.97 -1.96 5.29
N GLU A 136 13.23 -1.33 4.37
CA GLU A 136 11.88 -0.82 4.64
C GLU A 136 10.92 -1.96 4.98
N VAL A 137 10.87 -3.01 4.17
CA VAL A 137 9.93 -4.13 4.33
C VAL A 137 10.25 -4.96 5.56
N THR A 138 11.54 -5.14 5.89
CA THR A 138 11.96 -5.95 7.06
C THR A 138 11.70 -5.29 8.41
N ARG A 139 11.32 -4.00 8.44
CA ARG A 139 10.85 -3.36 9.68
C ARG A 139 9.55 -3.99 10.14
N SER A 140 9.46 -4.27 11.45
CA SER A 140 8.33 -4.98 12.06
C SER A 140 6.95 -4.49 11.60
N SER A 141 6.71 -3.17 11.57
CA SER A 141 5.42 -2.60 11.16
C SER A 141 5.06 -2.88 9.70
N ASN A 142 6.04 -2.79 8.80
CA ASN A 142 5.82 -3.01 7.36
C ASN A 142 5.75 -4.49 7.05
N PHE A 143 6.52 -5.32 7.77
CA PHE A 143 6.50 -6.76 7.59
C PHE A 143 5.12 -7.35 7.92
N GLN A 144 4.44 -6.82 8.94
CA GLN A 144 3.07 -7.21 9.30
C GLN A 144 2.03 -6.90 8.20
N ASP A 145 2.31 -5.93 7.33
CA ASP A 145 1.48 -5.63 6.16
C ASP A 145 1.92 -6.43 4.91
N PHE A 146 3.22 -6.53 4.69
CA PHE A 146 3.83 -7.27 3.57
C PHE A 146 3.52 -8.77 3.62
N TYR A 147 3.59 -9.40 4.79
CA TYR A 147 3.41 -10.85 4.93
C TYR A 147 2.01 -11.34 4.50
N PRO A 148 0.88 -10.76 4.95
CA PRO A 148 -0.43 -11.11 4.41
C PRO A 148 -0.63 -10.64 2.96
N TYR A 149 0.03 -9.55 2.53
CA TYR A 149 0.02 -9.15 1.13
C TYR A 149 0.60 -10.23 0.22
N ALA A 150 1.76 -10.80 0.56
CA ALA A 150 2.41 -11.86 -0.21
C ALA A 150 1.47 -13.04 -0.48
N PHE A 151 0.72 -13.49 0.54
CA PHE A 151 -0.27 -14.55 0.39
C PHE A 151 -1.40 -14.15 -0.57
N ARG A 152 -1.97 -12.95 -0.40
CA ARG A 152 -3.05 -12.46 -1.27
C ARG A 152 -2.59 -12.32 -2.71
N TYR A 153 -1.38 -11.83 -2.90
CA TYR A 153 -0.78 -11.64 -4.22
C TYR A 153 -0.61 -12.99 -4.94
N CYS A 154 -0.29 -14.06 -4.22
CA CYS A 154 -0.22 -15.43 -4.78
C CYS A 154 -1.57 -16.09 -5.08
N LEU A 155 -2.70 -15.48 -4.75
CA LEU A 155 -4.01 -15.99 -5.13
C LEU A 155 -4.27 -15.60 -6.60
N THR A 156 -3.97 -16.52 -7.51
CA THR A 156 -4.10 -16.28 -8.97
C THR A 156 -5.54 -16.23 -9.48
N GLU A 157 -6.54 -16.52 -8.63
CA GLU A 157 -7.97 -16.52 -9.01
C GLU A 157 -8.84 -15.83 -7.94
N ASP A 158 -9.73 -14.93 -8.38
CA ASP A 158 -10.58 -14.04 -7.55
C ASP A 158 -11.47 -14.75 -6.51
N LYS A 159 -11.61 -16.07 -6.58
CA LYS A 159 -12.44 -16.88 -5.67
C LYS A 159 -11.63 -17.81 -4.77
N LYS A 160 -10.34 -17.98 -5.00
CA LYS A 160 -9.49 -18.84 -4.17
C LYS A 160 -9.17 -18.10 -2.87
N LYS A 161 -9.36 -18.79 -1.75
CA LYS A 161 -9.03 -18.30 -0.40
C LYS A 161 -7.86 -19.07 0.24
N CYS A 162 -7.30 -20.01 -0.52
CA CYS A 162 -6.23 -20.88 -0.09
C CYS A 162 -5.21 -21.04 -1.22
N ILE A 163 -3.96 -21.30 -0.84
CA ILE A 163 -2.88 -21.68 -1.75
C ILE A 163 -2.52 -23.15 -1.52
N GLU A 164 -2.08 -23.85 -2.56
CA GLU A 164 -1.61 -25.23 -2.42
C GLU A 164 -0.31 -25.29 -1.60
N ILE A 165 -0.08 -26.40 -0.91
CA ILE A 165 1.13 -26.56 -0.09
C ILE A 165 2.44 -26.34 -0.84
N PRO A 166 2.65 -26.83 -2.08
CA PRO A 166 3.88 -26.53 -2.81
C PRO A 166 4.10 -25.02 -2.96
N VAL A 167 3.05 -24.28 -3.31
CA VAL A 167 3.09 -22.81 -3.42
C VAL A 167 3.37 -22.16 -2.06
N ALA A 168 2.71 -22.63 -1.00
CA ALA A 168 2.96 -22.14 0.35
C ALA A 168 4.40 -22.37 0.80
N CYS A 169 5.00 -23.52 0.48
CA CYS A 169 6.39 -23.83 0.81
C CYS A 169 7.35 -22.84 0.13
N GLU A 170 7.17 -22.59 -1.17
CA GLU A 170 7.99 -21.63 -1.92
C GLU A 170 7.81 -20.21 -1.35
N LEU A 171 6.57 -19.79 -1.06
CA LEU A 171 6.29 -18.47 -0.52
C LEU A 171 6.86 -18.29 0.90
N LEU A 172 6.75 -19.31 1.77
CA LEU A 172 7.37 -19.29 3.11
C LEU A 172 8.88 -19.12 3.01
N ASN A 173 9.51 -19.89 2.13
CA ASN A 173 10.94 -19.78 1.89
C ASN A 173 11.31 -18.38 1.37
N LEU A 174 10.49 -17.82 0.49
CA LEU A 174 10.73 -16.51 -0.11
C LEU A 174 10.66 -15.37 0.91
N VAL A 175 9.66 -15.37 1.80
CA VAL A 175 9.37 -14.20 2.66
C VAL A 175 9.87 -14.31 4.09
N LEU A 176 10.08 -15.53 4.63
CA LEU A 176 10.51 -15.72 6.03
C LEU A 176 11.95 -16.19 6.17
N SER A 177 12.57 -16.79 5.15
CA SER A 177 13.94 -17.36 5.30
C SER A 177 15.04 -16.33 5.53
N LEU A 178 14.77 -15.03 5.32
CA LEU A 178 15.71 -13.96 5.69
C LEU A 178 15.81 -13.76 7.20
N GLN A 179 14.75 -14.06 7.96
CA GLN A 179 14.67 -13.80 9.40
C GLN A 179 14.58 -15.09 10.24
N PHE A 180 13.90 -16.12 9.73
CA PHE A 180 13.50 -17.31 10.49
C PHE A 180 13.91 -18.62 9.80
N ARG A 181 15.09 -18.66 9.15
CA ARG A 181 15.51 -19.81 8.34
C ARG A 181 15.34 -21.16 9.04
N PRO A 182 15.79 -21.38 10.29
CA PRO A 182 15.63 -22.69 10.97
C PRO A 182 14.16 -23.09 11.18
N GLN A 183 13.30 -22.13 11.52
CA GLN A 183 11.86 -22.35 11.69
C GLN A 183 11.21 -22.69 10.35
N VAL A 184 11.55 -21.96 9.30
CA VAL A 184 11.00 -22.12 7.95
C VAL A 184 11.37 -23.48 7.37
N GLU A 185 12.62 -23.92 7.52
CA GLU A 185 13.06 -25.25 7.06
C GLU A 185 12.26 -26.38 7.74
N LYS A 186 12.07 -26.29 9.06
CA LYS A 186 11.25 -27.26 9.83
C LYS A 186 9.79 -27.25 9.39
N LEU A 187 9.21 -26.05 9.20
CA LEU A 187 7.82 -25.89 8.79
C LEU A 187 7.59 -26.43 7.38
N ILE A 188 8.47 -26.10 6.42
CA ILE A 188 8.40 -26.63 5.05
C ILE A 188 8.53 -28.15 5.07
N ASN A 189 9.46 -28.69 5.86
CA ASN A 189 9.61 -30.14 5.98
C ASN A 189 8.33 -30.79 6.52
N TYR A 190 7.70 -30.22 7.55
CA TYR A 190 6.41 -30.70 8.06
C TYR A 190 5.32 -30.64 6.99
N LEU A 191 5.15 -29.50 6.32
CA LEU A 191 4.12 -29.30 5.28
C LEU A 191 4.26 -30.29 4.12
N LYS A 192 5.49 -30.66 3.74
CA LYS A 192 5.76 -31.65 2.70
C LYS A 192 5.37 -33.09 3.08
N HIS A 193 5.37 -33.43 4.37
CA HIS A 193 5.10 -34.79 4.85
C HIS A 193 3.68 -34.99 5.38
N GLN A 194 3.04 -33.95 5.91
CA GLN A 194 1.65 -34.05 6.36
C GLN A 194 0.70 -34.32 5.18
N ASN A 195 -0.37 -35.06 5.43
CA ASN A 195 -1.35 -35.47 4.41
C ASN A 195 -2.81 -35.16 4.77
N GLU A 196 -3.05 -34.51 5.91
CA GLU A 196 -4.38 -34.18 6.43
C GLU A 196 -5.07 -33.09 5.61
N TYR A 197 -4.29 -32.16 5.06
CA TYR A 197 -4.79 -31.10 4.19
C TYR A 197 -3.84 -30.85 3.02
N LYS A 198 -4.38 -30.25 1.96
CA LYS A 198 -3.65 -29.99 0.70
C LYS A 198 -3.42 -28.50 0.41
N VAL A 199 -4.08 -27.63 1.19
CA VAL A 199 -4.09 -26.19 0.98
C VAL A 199 -3.90 -25.45 2.30
N ILE A 200 -3.39 -24.22 2.22
CA ILE A 200 -3.16 -23.30 3.32
C ILE A 200 -4.08 -22.10 3.15
N ASN A 201 -4.84 -21.75 4.19
CA ASN A 201 -5.66 -20.53 4.23
C ASN A 201 -4.91 -19.36 4.90
N MET A 202 -5.49 -18.16 4.85
CA MET A 202 -4.89 -16.95 5.43
C MET A 202 -4.65 -17.05 6.95
N ASP A 203 -5.53 -17.73 7.71
CA ASP A 203 -5.37 -17.84 9.16
C ASP A 203 -4.16 -18.72 9.52
N GLN A 204 -4.02 -19.87 8.85
CA GLN A 204 -2.85 -20.75 8.97
C GLN A 204 -1.57 -20.02 8.57
N TRP A 205 -1.59 -19.29 7.44
CA TRP A 205 -0.49 -18.45 7.00
C TRP A 205 -0.05 -17.47 8.09
N MET A 206 -0.98 -16.67 8.62
CA MET A 206 -0.69 -15.74 9.71
C MET A 206 -0.21 -16.45 10.99
N GLY A 207 -0.70 -17.68 11.24
CA GLY A 207 -0.23 -18.54 12.32
C GLY A 207 1.25 -18.90 12.22
N PHE A 208 1.77 -19.12 11.02
CA PHE A 208 3.20 -19.41 10.81
C PHE A 208 4.10 -18.24 11.20
N LEU A 209 3.70 -17.01 10.89
CA LEU A 209 4.44 -15.83 11.33
C LEU A 209 4.39 -15.67 12.86
N ARG A 210 3.24 -15.90 13.49
CA ARG A 210 3.14 -15.87 14.97
C ARG A 210 4.06 -16.90 15.60
N PHE A 211 4.04 -18.13 15.09
CA PHE A 211 4.93 -19.21 15.52
C PHE A 211 6.41 -18.81 15.43
N CYS A 212 6.83 -18.23 14.30
CA CYS A 212 8.22 -17.79 14.12
C CYS A 212 8.66 -16.69 15.11
N ASN A 213 7.73 -15.81 15.51
CA ASN A 213 8.03 -14.74 16.47
C ASN A 213 8.05 -15.22 17.93
N GLU A 214 7.24 -16.22 18.28
CA GLU A 214 7.13 -16.72 19.66
C GLU A 214 8.17 -17.80 19.97
N VAL A 215 8.51 -18.63 18.99
CA VAL A 215 9.42 -19.75 19.16
C VAL A 215 10.83 -19.36 18.71
N MET A 216 11.64 -18.90 19.67
CA MET A 216 13.09 -18.84 19.51
C MET A 216 13.63 -20.28 19.46
N ILE A 217 14.28 -20.64 18.35
CA ILE A 217 15.00 -21.90 18.15
C ILE A 217 16.49 -21.60 18.16
#